data_AF-A0A536GBT2-F1
#
_entry.id   AF-A0A536GBT2-F1
#
_cell.length_a   1.000
_cell.length_b   1.000
_cell.length_c   1.000
_cell.angle_alpha   90.00
_cell.angle_beta   90.00
_cell.angle_gamma   90.00
#
_symmetry.space_group_name_H-M   'P 1'
#
loop_
_entity.id
_entity.type
_entity.pdbx_description
1 polymer ?
#
loop_
_entity_poly.entity_id
_entity_poly.type
_entity_poly.pdbx_seq_one_letter_code
_entity_poly.pdbx_strand_id
1 'polypeptide(L)'
;MPSVPQIGGDLKCSQGDHGYEDLQAGWGFCYPGTWKYNERSQTTVSPPGLDLTFDITCLTNCKVPCPTASAGSGSAQCSPQTGLFAYMIVSTYQRSGSADLANWVGANMKPAPDLETISWGNAQEAARLPDGRRIALTPHHVVILDVHTGVLDLETEMSSRLGTWKFSY
;
A
#
# COMPACT_ATOMS: atom_id res chain seq x y z
N MET A 1 10.62 21.33 -3.56
CA MET A 1 9.46 21.47 -2.66
C MET A 1 8.88 20.09 -2.44
N PRO A 2 8.92 19.52 -1.22
CA PRO A 2 8.21 18.28 -0.93
C PRO A 2 6.70 18.57 -0.91
N SER A 3 5.91 17.73 -1.59
CA SER A 3 4.47 17.95 -1.82
C SER A 3 3.55 17.33 -0.76
N VAL A 4 4.09 16.79 0.33
CA VAL A 4 3.31 16.32 1.48
C VAL A 4 4.10 16.61 2.78
N PRO A 5 3.46 17.07 3.87
CA PRO A 5 4.11 17.15 5.18
C PRO A 5 4.66 15.77 5.57
N GLN A 6 5.97 15.64 5.73
CA GLN A 6 6.57 14.45 6.35
C GLN A 6 6.28 14.48 7.84
N ILE A 7 5.12 13.98 8.23
CA ILE A 7 4.76 13.71 9.62
C ILE A 7 4.90 12.19 9.77
N GLY A 8 5.71 11.76 10.75
CA GLY A 8 6.06 10.34 10.90
C GLY A 8 7.17 10.12 11.92
N GLY A 9 7.12 10.83 13.05
CA GLY A 9 8.17 10.77 14.09
C GLY A 9 8.33 9.38 14.75
N ASP A 10 7.41 8.46 14.48
CA ASP A 10 7.33 7.10 15.03
C ASP A 10 7.36 5.99 13.97
N LEU A 11 7.28 6.33 12.68
CA LEU A 11 7.48 5.37 11.60
C LEU A 11 8.96 4.98 11.54
N LYS A 12 9.23 3.67 11.64
CA LYS A 12 10.59 3.11 11.62
C LYS A 12 11.11 2.98 10.18
N CYS A 13 11.22 4.10 9.47
CA CYS A 13 11.68 4.11 8.09
C CYS A 13 13.16 3.75 8.00
N SER A 14 13.50 2.93 7.00
CA SER A 14 14.89 2.62 6.69
C SER A 14 15.63 3.88 6.25
N GLN A 15 16.96 3.89 6.38
CA GLN A 15 17.76 5.03 5.92
C GLN A 15 17.54 5.29 4.43
N GLY A 16 17.14 6.51 4.08
CA GLY A 16 16.84 6.91 2.70
C GLY A 16 15.39 6.69 2.26
N ASP A 17 14.56 6.06 3.10
CA ASP A 17 13.10 6.09 2.94
C ASP A 17 12.51 7.34 3.59
N HIS A 18 11.32 7.70 3.15
CA HIS A 18 10.50 8.79 3.69
C HIS A 18 9.25 8.21 4.37
N GLY A 19 8.76 8.90 5.40
CA GLY A 19 7.47 8.60 6.02
C GLY A 19 6.33 9.41 5.41
N TYR A 20 5.17 8.79 5.29
CA TYR A 20 3.88 9.42 5.04
C TYR A 20 2.93 9.03 6.18
N GLU A 21 2.14 9.97 6.68
CA GLU A 21 1.10 9.72 7.66
C GLU A 21 -0.13 10.55 7.34
N ASP A 22 -1.30 9.90 7.33
CA ASP A 22 -2.59 10.55 7.37
C ASP A 22 -3.21 10.33 8.76
N LEU A 23 -3.12 11.37 9.59
CA LEU A 23 -3.68 11.38 10.94
C LEU A 23 -5.22 11.38 10.96
N GLN A 24 -5.90 11.65 9.85
CA GLN A 24 -7.37 11.54 9.79
C GLN A 24 -7.77 10.12 9.41
N ALA A 25 -7.07 9.50 8.46
CA ALA A 25 -7.31 8.12 8.06
C ALA A 25 -6.76 7.09 9.08
N GLY A 26 -5.82 7.52 9.92
CA GLY A 26 -5.30 6.71 11.03
C GLY A 26 -4.21 5.74 10.65
N TRP A 27 -3.47 6.03 9.60
CA TRP A 27 -2.37 5.18 9.17
C TRP A 27 -1.24 5.96 8.54
N GLY A 28 -0.06 5.33 8.54
CA GLY A 28 1.14 5.84 7.90
C GLY A 28 2.03 4.70 7.44
N PHE A 29 2.94 4.99 6.53
CA PHE A 29 3.88 4.02 5.97
C PHE A 29 5.17 4.69 5.49
N CYS A 30 6.22 3.87 5.34
CA CYS A 30 7.46 4.32 4.71
C CYS A 30 7.48 3.99 3.22
N TYR A 31 8.14 4.83 2.43
CA TYR A 31 8.28 4.68 0.99
C TYR A 31 9.67 5.12 0.51
N PRO A 32 10.12 4.71 -0.69
CA PRO A 32 11.42 5.11 -1.22
C PRO A 32 11.59 6.64 -1.26
N GLY A 33 12.69 7.17 -0.74
CA GLY A 33 12.95 8.61 -0.75
C GLY A 33 13.16 9.21 -2.16
N THR A 34 13.30 8.35 -3.18
CA THR A 34 13.36 8.77 -4.59
C THR A 34 11.98 9.00 -5.20
N TRP A 35 10.88 8.76 -4.47
CA TRP A 35 9.53 8.97 -4.98
C TRP A 35 8.99 10.34 -4.61
N LYS A 36 8.16 10.88 -5.50
CA LYS A 36 7.31 12.05 -5.27
C LYS A 36 5.85 11.63 -5.40
N TYR A 37 5.03 12.09 -4.47
CA TYR A 37 3.58 11.90 -4.48
C TYR A 37 2.82 13.17 -4.84
N ASN A 38 1.73 13.00 -5.58
CA ASN A 38 0.57 13.89 -5.53
C ASN A 38 -0.62 13.06 -5.03
N GLU A 39 -1.29 13.54 -3.99
CA GLU A 39 -2.42 12.86 -3.36
C GLU A 39 -3.74 13.39 -3.88
N ARG A 40 -4.71 12.48 -4.04
CA ARG A 40 -6.11 12.81 -4.35
C ARG A 40 -7.02 11.99 -3.45
N SER A 41 -7.95 12.66 -2.78
CA SER A 41 -8.92 12.04 -1.89
C SER A 41 -10.32 11.95 -2.54
N GLN A 42 -11.00 10.83 -2.31
CA GLN A 42 -12.37 10.61 -2.73
C GLN A 42 -13.14 9.92 -1.61
N THR A 43 -14.35 10.41 -1.30
CA THR A 43 -15.23 9.74 -0.34
C THR A 43 -16.05 8.66 -1.03
N THR A 44 -16.21 7.53 -0.35
CA THR A 44 -16.96 6.37 -0.83
C THR A 44 -18.16 6.17 0.08
N VAL A 45 -19.35 6.00 -0.49
CA VAL A 45 -20.62 6.00 0.27
C VAL A 45 -21.14 4.59 0.57
N SER A 46 -20.65 3.56 -0.11
CA SER A 46 -21.08 2.19 0.10
C SER A 46 -19.97 1.18 -0.25
N PRO A 47 -19.28 0.60 0.73
CA PRO A 47 -19.33 0.96 2.16
C PRO A 47 -18.78 2.37 2.43
N PRO A 48 -19.23 3.05 3.50
CA PRO A 48 -18.69 4.36 3.88
C PRO A 48 -17.17 4.29 4.10
N GLY A 49 -16.44 5.16 3.42
CA GLY A 49 -14.99 5.17 3.46
C GLY A 49 -14.35 6.35 2.74
N LEU A 50 -13.02 6.29 2.70
CA LEU A 50 -12.14 7.26 2.07
C LEU A 50 -11.13 6.51 1.20
N ASP A 51 -11.05 6.88 -0.08
CA ASP A 51 -10.03 6.42 -0.98
C ASP A 51 -8.98 7.52 -1.16
N LEU A 52 -7.73 7.22 -0.82
CA LEU A 52 -6.58 8.07 -1.11
C LEU A 52 -5.80 7.48 -2.27
N THR A 53 -5.78 8.18 -3.39
CA THR A 53 -4.96 7.85 -4.55
C THR A 53 -3.63 8.61 -4.47
N PHE A 54 -2.54 7.86 -4.59
CA PHE A 54 -1.18 8.38 -4.65
C PHE A 54 -0.67 8.26 -6.08
N ASP A 55 -0.54 9.39 -6.75
CA ASP A 55 0.12 9.48 -8.05
C ASP A 55 1.64 9.56 -7.81
N ILE A 56 2.36 8.50 -8.20
CA ILE A 56 3.76 8.28 -7.84
C ILE A 56 4.64 8.56 -9.05
N THR A 57 5.56 9.50 -8.91
CA THR A 57 6.67 9.68 -9.86
C THR A 57 7.97 9.30 -9.19
N CYS A 58 8.65 8.30 -9.73
CA CYS A 58 9.98 7.95 -9.28
C CYS A 58 11.02 8.87 -9.95
N LEU A 59 11.76 9.61 -9.15
CA LEU A 59 12.68 10.66 -9.60
C LEU A 59 14.02 10.08 -10.05
N THR A 60 14.56 9.10 -9.32
CA THR A 60 15.86 8.48 -9.60
C THR A 60 15.88 7.00 -9.18
N ASN A 61 16.75 6.21 -9.81
CA ASN A 61 17.02 4.80 -9.48
C ASN A 61 15.75 3.92 -9.39
N CYS A 62 14.81 4.12 -10.32
CA CYS A 62 13.54 3.42 -10.32
C CYS A 62 13.74 1.94 -10.62
N LYS A 63 13.22 1.08 -9.74
CA LYS A 63 13.11 -0.34 -10.04
C LYS A 63 12.01 -0.56 -11.06
N VAL A 64 12.33 -1.34 -12.07
CA VAL A 64 11.39 -1.83 -13.08
C VAL A 64 11.13 -3.30 -12.81
N PRO A 65 9.91 -3.81 -13.04
CA PRO A 65 9.64 -5.24 -12.92
C PRO A 65 10.54 -6.01 -13.89
N CYS A 66 11.42 -6.84 -13.35
CA CYS A 66 12.26 -7.69 -14.19
C CYS A 66 11.49 -8.95 -14.59
N PRO A 67 11.56 -9.39 -15.87
CA PRO A 67 11.13 -10.73 -16.20
C PRO A 67 11.96 -11.72 -15.38
N THR A 68 11.29 -12.72 -14.79
CA THR A 68 11.98 -13.83 -14.14
C THR A 68 12.95 -14.45 -15.15
N ALA A 69 14.23 -14.54 -14.79
CA ALA A 69 15.22 -15.14 -15.65
C ALA A 69 14.78 -16.56 -15.99
N SER A 70 14.60 -16.85 -17.29
CA SER A 70 14.40 -18.23 -17.76
C SER A 70 15.56 -19.09 -17.29
N ALA A 71 15.29 -20.30 -16.81
CA ALA A 71 16.31 -21.23 -16.34
C ALA A 71 17.39 -21.41 -17.43
N GLY A 72 18.56 -20.82 -17.23
CA GLY A 72 19.70 -20.86 -18.17
C GLY A 72 20.23 -19.50 -18.64
N SER A 73 19.48 -18.40 -18.48
CA SER A 73 20.01 -17.04 -18.67
C SER A 73 20.43 -16.47 -17.32
N GLY A 74 21.63 -15.87 -17.24
CA GLY A 74 22.08 -15.13 -16.04
C GLY A 74 21.03 -14.14 -15.54
N SER A 75 21.13 -13.75 -14.27
CA SER A 75 20.18 -12.86 -13.59
C SER A 75 19.66 -11.76 -14.51
N ALA A 76 18.33 -11.70 -14.72
CA ALA A 76 17.71 -10.64 -15.51
C ALA A 76 18.07 -9.29 -14.88
N GLN A 77 18.98 -8.56 -15.52
CA GLN A 77 19.50 -7.30 -15.00
C GLN A 77 18.74 -6.16 -15.66
N CYS A 78 17.69 -5.68 -15.01
CA CYS A 78 17.01 -4.49 -15.49
C CYS A 78 17.75 -3.25 -15.00
N SER A 79 18.09 -2.38 -15.93
CA SER A 79 18.72 -1.10 -15.59
C SER A 79 17.71 -0.20 -14.88
N PRO A 80 18.12 0.48 -13.78
CA PRO A 80 17.29 1.50 -13.16
C PRO A 80 16.90 2.58 -14.17
N GLN A 81 15.65 3.06 -14.10
CA GLN A 81 15.14 4.14 -14.95
C GLN A 81 14.83 5.39 -14.12
N THR A 82 14.45 6.48 -14.78
CA THR A 82 14.06 7.75 -14.13
C THR A 82 12.72 8.21 -14.71
N GLY A 83 11.93 8.92 -13.92
CA GLY A 83 10.66 9.49 -14.37
C GLY A 83 9.53 8.47 -14.56
N LEU A 84 9.65 7.27 -13.99
CA LEU A 84 8.58 6.26 -14.07
C LEU A 84 7.38 6.67 -13.23
N PHE A 85 6.20 6.43 -13.80
CA PHE A 85 4.93 6.71 -13.17
C PHE A 85 4.21 5.41 -12.77
N ALA A 86 3.56 5.44 -11.62
CA ALA A 86 2.53 4.49 -11.25
C ALA A 86 1.59 5.14 -10.24
N TYR A 87 0.53 4.44 -9.84
CA TYR A 87 -0.34 4.91 -8.77
C TYR A 87 -0.71 3.75 -7.85
N MET A 88 -0.99 4.09 -6.60
CA MET A 88 -1.58 3.17 -5.64
C MET A 88 -2.78 3.82 -4.97
N ILE A 89 -3.72 3.01 -4.52
CA ILE A 89 -4.91 3.47 -3.81
C ILE A 89 -4.90 2.84 -2.43
N VAL A 90 -5.13 3.65 -1.40
CA VAL A 90 -5.37 3.20 -0.05
C VAL A 90 -6.81 3.53 0.30
N SER A 91 -7.66 2.51 0.32
CA SER A 91 -9.06 2.61 0.73
C SER A 91 -9.16 2.38 2.23
N THR A 92 -9.87 3.26 2.92
CA THR A 92 -10.12 3.18 4.37
C THR A 92 -11.62 3.11 4.59
N TYR A 93 -12.11 1.97 5.04
CA TYR A 93 -13.53 1.73 5.30
C TYR A 93 -13.80 1.61 6.78
N GLN A 94 -15.03 1.92 7.18
CA GLN A 94 -15.47 1.66 8.54
C GLN A 94 -15.45 0.15 8.83
N ARG A 95 -14.89 -0.23 9.98
CA ARG A 95 -14.95 -1.61 10.48
C ARG A 95 -16.38 -2.03 10.85
N SER A 96 -17.24 -1.08 11.20
CA SER A 96 -18.66 -1.29 11.54
C SER A 96 -18.91 -2.41 12.56
N GLY A 97 -17.99 -2.57 13.53
CA GLY A 97 -18.10 -3.57 14.59
C GLY A 97 -17.81 -5.01 14.17
N SER A 98 -17.33 -5.27 12.95
CA SER A 98 -16.90 -6.61 12.53
C SER A 98 -15.84 -7.17 13.47
N ALA A 99 -16.07 -8.36 14.02
CA ALA A 99 -15.17 -8.99 15.00
C ALA A 99 -13.81 -9.34 14.38
N ASP A 100 -13.83 -9.84 13.15
CA ASP A 100 -12.68 -10.32 12.39
C ASP A 100 -12.80 -9.89 10.92
N LEU A 101 -11.73 -10.12 10.15
CA LEU A 101 -11.65 -9.69 8.77
C LEU A 101 -12.57 -10.49 7.85
N ALA A 102 -12.73 -11.79 8.13
CA ALA A 102 -13.60 -12.68 7.36
C ALA A 102 -15.07 -12.22 7.42
N ASN A 103 -15.55 -11.82 8.59
CA ASN A 103 -16.89 -11.27 8.78
C ASN A 103 -17.09 -9.96 8.03
N TRP A 104 -16.10 -9.05 8.07
CA TRP A 104 -16.18 -7.79 7.31
C TRP A 104 -16.23 -8.04 5.80
N VAL A 105 -15.35 -8.90 5.29
CA VAL A 105 -15.28 -9.27 3.87
C VAL A 105 -16.58 -9.94 3.43
N GLY A 106 -17.11 -10.88 4.21
CA GLY A 106 -18.37 -11.56 3.93
C GLY A 106 -19.57 -10.61 3.86
N ALA A 107 -19.56 -9.50 4.60
CA ALA A 107 -20.60 -8.49 4.58
C ALA A 107 -20.47 -7.50 3.41
N ASN A 108 -19.24 -7.10 3.05
CA ASN A 108 -18.98 -5.96 2.16
C ASN A 108 -18.48 -6.34 0.76
N MET A 109 -17.99 -7.56 0.55
CA MET A 109 -17.50 -8.04 -0.75
C MET A 109 -18.36 -9.18 -1.28
N LYS A 110 -18.83 -9.06 -2.53
CA LYS A 110 -19.67 -10.06 -3.18
C LYS A 110 -19.11 -10.41 -4.57
N PRO A 111 -18.81 -11.68 -4.86
CA PRO A 111 -18.77 -12.81 -3.93
C PRO A 111 -17.68 -12.62 -2.84
N ALA A 112 -17.79 -13.35 -1.72
CA ALA A 112 -16.76 -13.33 -0.70
C ALA A 112 -15.49 -14.03 -1.24
N PRO A 113 -14.35 -13.33 -1.35
CA PRO A 113 -13.11 -13.91 -1.85
C PRO A 113 -12.43 -14.81 -0.80
N ASP A 114 -11.61 -15.74 -1.29
CA ASP A 114 -10.66 -16.48 -0.44
C ASP A 114 -9.54 -15.53 0.02
N LEU A 115 -9.22 -15.58 1.31
CA LEU A 115 -8.22 -14.72 1.94
C LEU A 115 -6.93 -15.50 2.22
N GLU A 116 -5.80 -14.99 1.73
CA GLU A 116 -4.47 -15.51 2.07
C GLU A 116 -3.87 -14.67 3.21
N THR A 117 -3.71 -15.22 4.40
CA THR A 117 -3.20 -14.47 5.56
C THR A 117 -1.79 -13.93 5.32
N ILE A 118 -1.57 -12.65 5.66
CA ILE A 118 -0.25 -12.00 5.60
C ILE A 118 0.05 -11.24 6.90
N SER A 119 1.30 -10.81 7.07
CA SER A 119 1.66 -9.83 8.09
C SER A 119 1.74 -8.44 7.47
N TRP A 120 1.07 -7.46 8.09
CA TRP A 120 1.06 -6.08 7.61
C TRP A 120 1.07 -5.11 8.80
N GLY A 121 2.21 -4.44 8.99
CA GLY A 121 2.40 -3.46 10.05
C GLY A 121 2.01 -3.99 11.43
N ASN A 122 1.17 -3.21 12.12
CA ASN A 122 0.52 -3.58 13.39
C ASN A 122 -0.98 -3.88 13.23
N ALA A 123 -1.44 -4.33 12.06
CA ALA A 123 -2.83 -4.71 11.86
C ALA A 123 -3.25 -5.87 12.80
N GLN A 124 -4.54 -5.94 13.16
CA GLN A 124 -5.07 -7.05 13.96
C GLN A 124 -5.13 -8.34 13.13
N GLU A 125 -5.63 -8.21 11.91
CA GLU A 125 -5.65 -9.26 10.89
C GLU A 125 -5.28 -8.63 9.57
N ALA A 126 -4.56 -9.35 8.72
CA ALA A 126 -4.30 -8.92 7.36
C ALA A 126 -4.31 -10.11 6.41
N ALA A 127 -4.76 -9.87 5.19
CA ALA A 127 -4.79 -10.86 4.13
C ALA A 127 -4.47 -10.24 2.78
N ARG A 128 -4.10 -11.09 1.84
CA ARG A 128 -4.07 -10.80 0.40
C ARG A 128 -5.35 -11.34 -0.24
N LEU A 129 -5.94 -10.52 -1.09
CA LEU A 129 -7.10 -10.84 -1.91
C LEU A 129 -6.64 -11.57 -3.20
N PRO A 130 -7.53 -12.31 -3.88
CA PRO A 130 -7.20 -13.03 -5.11
C PRO A 130 -6.74 -12.13 -6.27
N ASP A 131 -7.14 -10.86 -6.24
CA ASP A 131 -6.73 -9.84 -7.22
C ASP A 131 -5.36 -9.20 -6.88
N GLY A 132 -4.72 -9.64 -5.81
CA GLY A 132 -3.41 -9.18 -5.36
C GLY A 132 -3.45 -8.01 -4.38
N ARG A 133 -4.60 -7.36 -4.19
CA ARG A 133 -4.76 -6.29 -3.20
C ARG A 133 -4.53 -6.83 -1.79
N ARG A 134 -4.10 -5.96 -0.89
CA ARG A 134 -3.89 -6.30 0.53
C ARG A 134 -5.00 -5.66 1.33
N ILE A 135 -5.49 -6.36 2.33
CA ILE A 135 -6.57 -5.90 3.20
C ILE A 135 -6.16 -6.12 4.66
N ALA A 136 -6.38 -5.13 5.51
CA ALA A 136 -6.07 -5.17 6.92
C ALA A 136 -7.28 -4.74 7.74
N LEU A 137 -7.57 -5.50 8.80
CA LEU A 137 -8.45 -5.10 9.89
C LEU A 137 -7.61 -4.36 10.94
N THR A 138 -7.94 -3.10 11.18
CA THR A 138 -7.36 -2.28 12.26
C THR A 138 -8.35 -2.19 13.42
N PRO A 139 -7.99 -1.58 14.56
CA PRO A 139 -8.95 -1.43 15.66
C PRO A 139 -10.21 -0.65 15.25
N HIS A 140 -10.12 0.33 14.34
CA HIS A 140 -11.27 1.14 13.92
C HIS A 140 -11.69 1.00 12.45
N HIS A 141 -10.80 0.56 11.56
CA HIS A 141 -11.04 0.56 10.12
C HIS A 141 -10.73 -0.78 9.47
N VAL A 142 -11.16 -0.90 8.21
CA VAL A 142 -10.60 -1.86 7.26
C VAL A 142 -9.86 -1.09 6.19
N VAL A 143 -8.56 -1.35 6.04
CA VAL A 143 -7.69 -0.68 5.08
C VAL A 143 -7.40 -1.62 3.94
N ILE A 144 -7.58 -1.18 2.69
CA ILE A 144 -7.21 -1.92 1.49
C ILE A 144 -6.14 -1.15 0.75
N LEU A 145 -5.00 -1.80 0.50
CA LEU A 145 -3.93 -1.30 -0.34
C LEU A 145 -4.03 -1.97 -1.72
N ASP A 146 -4.26 -1.14 -2.72
CA ASP A 146 -4.26 -1.51 -4.12
C ASP A 146 -3.02 -0.93 -4.81
N VAL A 147 -2.08 -1.81 -5.16
CA VAL A 147 -0.88 -1.46 -5.89
C VAL A 147 -1.06 -1.86 -7.34
N HIS A 148 -1.25 -0.87 -8.21
CA HIS A 148 -1.45 -1.16 -9.62
C HIS A 148 -0.14 -1.55 -10.29
N THR A 149 -0.20 -2.59 -11.11
CA THR A 149 0.94 -3.00 -11.93
C THR A 149 1.23 -1.93 -12.98
N GLY A 150 2.51 -1.63 -13.16
CA GLY A 150 2.96 -0.59 -14.07
C GLY A 150 4.44 -0.72 -14.38
N VAL A 151 5.00 0.29 -15.04
CA VAL A 151 6.43 0.33 -15.39
C VAL A 151 7.32 0.49 -14.16
N LEU A 152 6.81 1.16 -13.11
CA LEU A 152 7.45 1.24 -11.80
C LEU A 152 7.06 -0.01 -10.99
N ASP A 153 8.04 -0.70 -10.41
CA ASP A 153 7.82 -1.87 -9.57
C ASP A 153 7.30 -1.49 -8.18
N LEU A 154 6.07 -0.97 -8.12
CA LEU A 154 5.43 -0.60 -6.87
C LEU A 154 5.20 -1.81 -5.97
N GLU A 155 4.84 -2.96 -6.57
CA GLU A 155 4.49 -4.16 -5.81
C GLU A 155 5.67 -4.63 -4.97
N THR A 156 6.87 -4.73 -5.57
CA THR A 156 8.07 -5.13 -4.83
C THR A 156 8.46 -4.09 -3.78
N GLU A 157 8.47 -2.80 -4.14
CA GLU A 157 8.86 -1.71 -3.24
C GLU A 157 7.92 -1.56 -2.03
N MET A 158 6.61 -1.69 -2.24
CA MET A 158 5.63 -1.59 -1.16
C MET A 158 5.57 -2.89 -0.35
N SER A 159 5.72 -4.06 -0.98
CA SER A 159 5.78 -5.35 -0.28
C SER A 159 6.93 -5.41 0.73
N SER A 160 8.12 -4.93 0.35
CA SER A 160 9.28 -4.92 1.26
C SER A 160 9.10 -3.97 2.45
N ARG A 161 8.07 -3.12 2.42
CA ARG A 161 7.80 -2.10 3.44
C ARG A 161 6.51 -2.34 4.22
N LEU A 162 5.82 -3.45 4.04
CA LEU A 162 4.61 -3.76 4.81
C LEU A 162 4.83 -3.69 6.33
N GLY A 163 6.01 -4.09 6.82
CA GLY A 163 6.36 -3.99 8.25
C GLY A 163 6.54 -2.57 8.77
N THR A 164 6.61 -1.56 7.90
CA THR A 164 6.72 -0.14 8.28
C THR A 164 5.38 0.55 8.45
N TRP A 165 4.29 -0.11 8.04
CA TRP A 165 2.95 0.45 8.19
C TRP A 165 2.57 0.53 9.66
N LYS A 166 1.94 1.63 10.03
CA LYS A 166 1.34 1.83 11.33
C LYS A 166 -0.13 2.20 11.14
N PHE A 167 -0.99 1.53 11.89
CA PHE A 167 -2.41 1.80 12.06
C PHE A 167 -2.61 2.33 13.49
N SER A 168 -2.91 3.62 13.59
CA SER A 168 -2.98 4.40 14.83
C SER A 168 -4.38 4.42 15.45
N TYR A 169 -5.41 4.19 14.60
CA TYR A 169 -6.81 4.11 14.97
C TYR A 169 -7.36 2.72 14.60
#